data_AF-A0A8J2JT38-F1
#
_entry.id   AF-A0A8J2JT38-F1
#
_cell.length_a   1.000
_cell.length_b   1.000
_cell.length_c   1.000
_cell.angle_alpha   90.00
_cell.angle_beta   90.00
_cell.angle_gamma   90.00
#
_symmetry.space_group_name_H-M   'P 1'
#
loop_
_entity.id
_entity.type
_entity.pdbx_description
1 polymer ?
#
loop_
_entity_poly.entity_id
_entity_poly.type
_entity_poly.pdbx_seq_one_letter_code
_entity_poly.pdbx_strand_id
1 'polypeptide(L)'
;AAGKLSTFACNVVIANFLNVPLRNTNKFYSNSNDKDFWPLEIQSFHRETFLGSSDTNFEAMFSYEIFSTDLALVIALKVGPGSNSFAAAFSQIPVFTEKKDHKALMNPSEWKIHDYKKCSDASKTVEVIQDRNIRAEILMTEEENSILIIHIYAV
;
A
#
# COMPACT_ATOMS: atom_id res chain seq x y z
N ALA A 1 -10.23 33.52 -12.83
CA ALA A 1 -9.18 32.50 -12.66
C ALA A 1 -9.72 31.44 -11.71
N ALA A 2 -10.12 30.27 -12.22
CA ALA A 2 -10.52 29.17 -11.35
C ALA A 2 -9.28 28.81 -10.51
N GLY A 3 -9.40 28.92 -9.19
CA GLY A 3 -8.31 28.58 -8.27
C GLY A 3 -7.85 27.16 -8.58
N LYS A 4 -6.55 26.99 -8.81
CA LYS A 4 -5.95 25.68 -9.06
C LYS A 4 -6.25 24.82 -7.84
N LEU A 5 -7.11 23.81 -7.99
CA LEU A 5 -7.33 22.81 -6.95
C LEU A 5 -5.97 22.16 -6.65
N SER A 6 -5.58 22.09 -5.39
CA SER A 6 -4.38 21.35 -4.99
C SER A 6 -4.62 19.87 -5.29
N THR A 7 -3.82 19.28 -6.17
CA THR A 7 -3.84 17.84 -6.42
C THR A 7 -3.04 17.16 -5.32
N PHE A 8 -3.66 16.22 -4.60
CA PHE A 8 -3.00 15.36 -3.64
C PHE A 8 -2.37 14.17 -4.36
N ALA A 9 -1.13 13.84 -4.03
CA ALA A 9 -0.41 12.76 -4.70
C ALA A 9 0.44 11.94 -3.73
N CYS A 10 0.68 10.68 -4.06
CA CYS A 10 1.60 9.81 -3.33
C CYS A 10 2.50 9.05 -4.31
N ASN A 11 3.81 9.25 -4.20
CA ASN A 11 4.80 8.38 -4.82
C ASN A 11 5.03 7.18 -3.91
N VAL A 12 4.65 6.00 -4.35
CA VAL A 12 4.85 4.80 -3.57
C VAL A 12 5.97 3.96 -4.17
N VAL A 13 6.89 3.53 -3.32
CA VAL A 13 8.05 2.71 -3.67
C VAL A 13 7.96 1.42 -2.90
N ILE A 14 8.09 0.29 -3.59
CA ILE A 14 8.07 -1.03 -2.95
C ILE A 14 9.32 -1.77 -3.37
N ALA A 15 10.20 -2.04 -2.40
CA ALA A 15 11.43 -2.80 -2.60
C ALA A 15 11.27 -4.21 -2.02
N ASN A 16 11.44 -5.20 -2.87
CA ASN A 16 11.39 -6.61 -2.52
C ASN A 16 12.81 -7.15 -2.31
N PHE A 17 13.21 -7.40 -1.07
CA PHE A 17 14.49 -8.06 -0.73
C PHE A 17 14.32 -9.55 -0.42
N LEU A 18 13.15 -10.14 -0.74
CA LEU A 18 12.94 -11.57 -0.64
C LEU A 18 13.60 -12.29 -1.81
N ASN A 19 13.89 -13.58 -1.64
CA ASN A 19 14.37 -14.49 -2.69
C ASN A 19 13.28 -14.95 -3.66
N VAL A 20 12.07 -14.38 -3.56
CA VAL A 20 10.90 -14.74 -4.36
C VAL A 20 10.19 -13.46 -4.83
N PRO A 21 9.49 -13.48 -5.98
CA PRO A 21 8.74 -12.32 -6.46
C PRO A 21 7.51 -12.02 -5.60
N LEU A 22 7.06 -10.77 -5.66
CA LEU A 22 5.77 -10.33 -5.13
C LEU A 22 4.80 -10.16 -6.29
N ARG A 23 3.60 -10.72 -6.19
CA ARG A 23 2.59 -10.60 -7.25
C ARG A 23 1.43 -9.72 -6.78
N ASN A 24 1.14 -8.65 -7.51
CA ASN A 24 -0.04 -7.85 -7.21
C ASN A 24 -1.29 -8.67 -7.54
N THR A 25 -2.19 -8.78 -6.57
CA THR A 25 -3.40 -9.59 -6.71
C THR A 25 -4.68 -8.80 -6.69
N ASN A 26 -4.67 -7.65 -6.03
CA ASN A 26 -5.81 -6.76 -6.03
C ASN A 26 -5.37 -5.31 -5.82
N LYS A 27 -6.19 -4.40 -6.34
CA LYS A 27 -6.06 -2.97 -6.11
C LYS A 27 -7.45 -2.34 -6.05
N PHE A 28 -7.62 -1.45 -5.08
CA PHE A 28 -8.83 -0.67 -4.89
C PHE A 28 -8.45 0.80 -4.77
N TYR A 29 -9.18 1.66 -5.47
CA TYR A 29 -9.07 3.11 -5.36
C TYR A 29 -10.42 3.63 -4.92
N SER A 30 -10.45 4.44 -3.87
CA SER A 30 -11.69 5.11 -3.47
C SER A 30 -11.90 6.37 -4.33
N ASN A 31 -10.83 7.16 -4.53
CA ASN A 31 -10.79 8.34 -5.40
C ASN A 31 -9.38 8.46 -6.01
N SER A 32 -9.26 8.26 -7.33
CA SER A 32 -7.99 8.41 -8.07
C SER A 32 -8.26 8.99 -9.45
N ASN A 33 -7.51 10.03 -9.80
CA ASN A 33 -7.44 10.56 -11.16
C ASN A 33 -6.59 9.65 -12.06
N ASP A 34 -5.62 8.96 -11.46
CA ASP A 34 -4.72 8.06 -12.17
C ASP A 34 -5.34 6.67 -12.31
N LYS A 35 -5.32 6.15 -13.54
CA LYS A 35 -5.57 4.73 -13.85
C LYS A 35 -4.25 3.94 -13.94
N ASP A 36 -3.16 4.54 -13.48
CA ASP A 36 -1.81 4.08 -13.80
C ASP A 36 -1.54 2.63 -13.37
N PHE A 37 -0.64 2.04 -14.16
CA PHE A 37 -0.32 0.64 -14.17
C PHE A 37 0.41 0.27 -12.88
N TRP A 38 -0.35 -0.21 -11.92
CA TRP A 38 0.20 -0.93 -10.79
C TRP A 38 0.98 -2.16 -11.28
N PRO A 39 2.25 -2.34 -10.87
CA PRO A 39 3.08 -3.42 -11.37
C PRO A 39 2.44 -4.77 -11.00
N LEU A 40 2.22 -5.61 -12.01
CA LEU A 40 1.68 -6.95 -11.81
C LEU A 40 2.60 -7.81 -10.92
N GLU A 41 3.90 -7.54 -10.96
CA GLU A 41 4.91 -8.31 -10.26
C GLU A 41 6.11 -7.43 -9.90
N ILE A 42 6.70 -7.65 -8.72
CA ILE A 42 7.98 -7.07 -8.29
C ILE A 42 8.97 -8.23 -8.13
N GLN A 43 10.00 -8.26 -8.97
CA GLN A 43 11.02 -9.32 -8.92
C GLN A 43 11.78 -9.32 -7.58
N SER A 44 12.35 -10.48 -7.25
CA SER A 44 13.29 -10.62 -6.13
C SER A 44 14.46 -9.63 -6.29
N PHE A 45 14.83 -8.94 -5.21
CA PHE A 45 15.86 -7.89 -5.17
C PHE A 45 15.63 -6.68 -6.10
N HIS A 46 14.37 -6.43 -6.48
CA HIS A 46 14.00 -5.27 -7.29
C HIS A 46 13.09 -4.32 -6.51
N ARG A 47 12.92 -3.11 -7.03
CA ARG A 47 11.94 -2.13 -6.54
C ARG A 47 11.09 -1.62 -7.68
N GLU A 48 9.84 -1.33 -7.37
CA GLU A 48 8.91 -0.64 -8.27
C GLU A 48 8.48 0.69 -7.66
N THR A 49 8.10 1.64 -8.52
CA THR A 49 7.61 2.96 -8.12
C THR A 49 6.35 3.30 -8.88
N PHE A 50 5.35 3.83 -8.18
CA PHE A 50 4.10 4.26 -8.78
C PHE A 50 3.61 5.57 -8.17
N LEU A 51 2.93 6.36 -8.98
CA LEU A 51 2.28 7.59 -8.56
C LEU A 51 0.78 7.36 -8.54
N GLY A 52 0.11 7.80 -7.48
CA GLY A 52 -1.33 7.95 -7.48
C GLY A 52 -1.72 9.32 -6.98
N SER A 53 -2.72 9.92 -7.64
CA SER A 53 -3.14 11.29 -7.36
C SER A 53 -4.65 11.48 -7.46
N SER A 54 -5.16 12.53 -6.82
CA SER A 54 -6.58 12.92 -6.83
C SER A 54 -6.74 14.38 -6.40
N ASP A 55 -7.71 15.09 -6.97
CA ASP A 55 -7.96 16.50 -6.65
C ASP A 55 -8.75 16.71 -5.34
N THR A 56 -9.21 15.63 -4.70
CA THR A 56 -10.04 15.71 -3.47
C THR A 56 -9.37 15.03 -2.28
N ASN A 57 -9.09 13.74 -2.41
CA ASN A 57 -8.21 12.94 -1.57
C ASN A 57 -7.77 11.72 -2.39
N PHE A 58 -6.56 11.24 -2.17
CA PHE A 58 -6.07 10.00 -2.76
C PHE A 58 -6.15 8.90 -1.70
N GLU A 59 -6.96 7.89 -1.96
CA GLU A 59 -7.09 6.72 -1.08
C GLU A 59 -6.99 5.46 -1.92
N ALA A 60 -6.05 4.60 -1.54
CA ALA A 60 -5.75 3.37 -2.26
C ALA A 60 -5.48 2.23 -1.28
N MET A 61 -5.83 1.03 -1.71
CA MET A 61 -5.51 -0.21 -1.05
C MET A 61 -5.00 -1.20 -2.10
N PHE A 62 -4.01 -2.00 -1.73
CA PHE A 62 -3.40 -2.98 -2.61
C PHE A 62 -2.86 -4.16 -1.83
N SER A 63 -2.84 -5.31 -2.50
CA SER A 63 -2.32 -6.56 -1.95
C SER A 63 -1.24 -7.16 -2.85
N TYR A 64 -0.19 -7.68 -2.23
CA TYR A 64 0.81 -8.53 -2.88
C TYR A 64 0.86 -9.90 -2.25
N GLU A 65 0.78 -10.93 -3.05
CA GLU A 65 1.13 -12.28 -2.63
C GLU A 65 2.64 -12.47 -2.68
N ILE A 66 3.19 -13.08 -1.64
CA ILE A 66 4.58 -13.50 -1.63
C ILE A 66 4.63 -14.88 -2.29
N PHE A 67 5.31 -14.98 -3.43
CA PHE A 67 5.31 -16.20 -4.23
C PHE A 67 5.78 -17.43 -3.44
N SER A 68 5.13 -18.57 -3.68
CA SER A 68 5.40 -19.84 -2.98
C SER A 68 5.16 -19.80 -1.46
N THR A 69 4.38 -18.83 -0.97
CA THR A 69 3.91 -18.79 0.42
C THR A 69 2.40 -18.66 0.48
N ASP A 70 1.82 -18.89 1.66
CA ASP A 70 0.42 -18.59 1.96
C ASP A 70 0.24 -17.17 2.51
N LEU A 71 1.16 -16.24 2.25
CA LEU A 71 1.15 -14.89 2.82
C LEU A 71 0.93 -13.80 1.78
N ALA A 72 0.09 -12.83 2.13
CA ALA A 72 -0.05 -11.59 1.40
C ALA A 72 0.26 -10.39 2.31
N LEU A 73 0.92 -9.40 1.72
CA LEU A 73 1.05 -8.05 2.29
C LEU A 73 -0.09 -7.20 1.77
N VAL A 74 -0.90 -6.66 2.68
CA VAL A 74 -1.95 -5.70 2.37
C VAL A 74 -1.54 -4.34 2.91
N ILE A 75 -1.66 -3.32 2.08
CA ILE A 75 -1.35 -1.94 2.44
C ILE A 75 -2.50 -1.04 2.00
N ALA A 76 -2.92 -0.18 2.91
CA ALA A 76 -3.88 0.88 2.70
C ALA A 76 -3.20 2.23 2.99
N LEU A 77 -3.49 3.24 2.16
CA LEU A 77 -2.98 4.59 2.34
C LEU A 77 -4.05 5.61 2.00
N LYS A 78 -3.91 6.77 2.65
CA LYS A 78 -4.74 7.94 2.42
C LYS A 78 -3.90 9.21 2.47
N VAL A 79 -4.05 10.05 1.46
CA VAL A 79 -3.47 11.39 1.33
C VAL A 79 -4.61 12.36 1.07
N GLY A 80 -4.73 13.42 1.86
CA GLY A 80 -5.82 14.37 1.68
C GLY A 80 -5.87 15.45 2.75
N PRO A 81 -6.90 16.31 2.71
CA PRO A 81 -7.02 17.44 3.63
C PRO A 81 -7.04 16.98 5.09
N GLY A 82 -6.08 17.47 5.88
CA GLY A 82 -6.07 17.32 7.34
C GLY A 82 -5.27 16.14 7.91
N SER A 83 -4.75 15.21 7.10
CA SER A 83 -3.66 14.30 7.47
C SER A 83 -3.39 13.22 6.42
N ASN A 84 -2.13 12.82 6.30
CA ASN A 84 -1.74 11.59 5.63
C ASN A 84 -1.68 10.42 6.62
N SER A 85 -2.11 9.25 6.18
CA SER A 85 -2.12 8.06 7.02
C SER A 85 -2.00 6.78 6.22
N PHE A 86 -1.45 5.74 6.83
CA PHE A 86 -1.37 4.42 6.22
C PHE A 86 -1.67 3.33 7.25
N ALA A 87 -2.00 2.14 6.76
CA ALA A 87 -2.13 0.92 7.54
C ALA A 87 -1.57 -0.25 6.72
N ALA A 88 -0.90 -1.19 7.38
CA ALA A 88 -0.39 -2.37 6.72
C ALA A 88 -0.43 -3.59 7.64
N ALA A 89 -0.65 -4.77 7.04
CA ALA A 89 -0.56 -6.04 7.76
C ALA A 89 -0.21 -7.19 6.80
N PHE A 90 0.34 -8.26 7.38
CA PHE A 90 0.36 -9.56 6.73
C PHE A 90 -0.94 -10.30 7.03
N SER A 91 -1.51 -10.91 6.00
CA SER A 91 -2.67 -11.79 6.12
C SER A 91 -2.39 -13.10 5.41
N GLN A 92 -2.85 -14.21 5.98
CA GLN A 92 -2.86 -15.47 5.25
C GLN A 92 -3.73 -15.33 4.00
N ILE A 93 -3.19 -15.74 2.86
CA ILE A 93 -3.94 -15.88 1.62
C ILE A 93 -4.86 -17.07 1.84
N PRO A 94 -6.19 -16.86 1.89
CA PRO A 94 -7.06 -17.99 1.99
C PRO A 94 -6.95 -18.82 0.69
N VAL A 95 -6.77 -20.13 0.85
CA VAL A 95 -6.67 -21.11 -0.24
C VAL A 95 -8.06 -21.34 -0.85
N PHE A 96 -8.68 -20.30 -1.40
CA PHE A 96 -9.96 -20.43 -2.06
C PHE A 96 -9.76 -20.81 -3.52
N THR A 97 -10.32 -21.95 -3.90
CA THR A 97 -10.27 -22.55 -5.23
C THR A 97 -11.06 -21.76 -6.29
N GLU A 98 -11.58 -20.58 -5.96
CA GLU A 98 -12.23 -19.68 -6.90
C GLU A 98 -11.81 -18.24 -6.63
N LYS A 99 -11.60 -17.46 -7.71
CA LYS A 99 -11.22 -16.04 -7.79
C LYS A 99 -12.00 -15.03 -6.93
N LYS A 100 -12.92 -15.45 -6.05
CA LYS A 100 -13.95 -14.59 -5.43
C LYS A 100 -13.53 -13.85 -4.15
N ASP A 101 -12.54 -14.31 -3.39
CA ASP A 101 -12.42 -13.85 -1.99
C ASP A 101 -11.31 -12.83 -1.69
N HIS A 102 -10.40 -12.51 -2.63
CA HIS A 102 -9.52 -11.33 -2.46
C HIS A 102 -10.30 -10.01 -2.43
N LYS A 103 -11.56 -9.99 -2.86
CA LYS A 103 -12.44 -8.81 -2.75
C LYS A 103 -12.94 -8.60 -1.32
N ALA A 104 -13.09 -9.66 -0.52
CA ALA A 104 -13.48 -9.55 0.89
C ALA A 104 -12.34 -8.91 1.70
N LEU A 105 -11.10 -9.37 1.48
CA LEU A 105 -9.88 -8.74 2.03
C LEU A 105 -9.67 -7.30 1.58
N MET A 106 -10.34 -6.86 0.52
CA MET A 106 -10.29 -5.50 -0.01
C MET A 106 -11.60 -4.74 0.25
N ASN A 107 -12.45 -5.24 1.14
CA ASN A 107 -13.65 -4.56 1.57
C ASN A 107 -13.26 -3.47 2.58
N PRO A 108 -13.42 -2.17 2.25
CA PRO A 108 -13.08 -1.09 3.17
C PRO A 108 -13.84 -1.20 4.48
N SER A 109 -15.03 -1.81 4.51
CA SER A 109 -15.81 -2.02 5.74
C SER A 109 -15.28 -3.13 6.66
N GLU A 110 -14.49 -4.06 6.13
CA GLU A 110 -13.77 -5.06 6.92
C GLU A 110 -12.44 -4.51 7.46
N TRP A 111 -11.86 -3.50 6.78
CA TRP A 111 -10.68 -2.77 7.23
C TRP A 111 -10.96 -1.46 7.98
N LYS A 112 -12.24 -1.09 8.16
CA LYS A 112 -12.70 0.07 8.96
C LYS A 112 -12.26 0.05 10.43
N ILE A 113 -11.47 -0.96 10.84
CA ILE A 113 -11.06 -1.25 12.22
C ILE A 113 -9.52 -1.23 12.37
N HIS A 114 -8.73 -1.06 11.31
CA HIS A 114 -7.28 -0.87 11.48
C HIS A 114 -6.96 0.61 11.71
N ASP A 115 -6.34 0.90 12.85
CA ASP A 115 -5.86 2.22 13.26
C ASP A 115 -4.85 2.74 12.23
N TYR A 116 -5.35 3.41 11.19
CA TYR A 116 -4.53 4.20 10.27
C TYR A 116 -3.52 5.00 11.09
N LYS A 117 -2.24 4.71 10.91
CA LYS A 117 -1.17 5.44 11.57
C LYS A 117 -1.08 6.79 10.88
N LYS A 118 -1.48 7.83 11.61
CA LYS A 118 -1.32 9.21 11.17
C LYS A 118 0.18 9.51 11.07
N CYS A 119 0.60 10.07 9.94
CA CYS A 119 1.91 10.69 9.82
C CYS A 119 1.90 11.94 10.73
N SER A 120 2.82 12.04 11.68
CA SER A 120 2.85 13.16 12.64
C SER A 120 3.99 14.14 12.36
N ASP A 121 3.67 15.42 12.62
CA ASP A 121 4.18 16.75 12.23
C ASP A 121 5.67 17.02 11.89
N ALA A 122 6.59 16.05 11.84
CA ALA A 122 7.99 16.36 11.47
C ALA A 122 8.84 15.20 10.95
N SER A 123 8.34 13.95 10.90
CA SER A 123 9.22 12.80 10.69
C SER A 123 8.56 11.64 9.97
N LYS A 124 9.39 10.95 9.18
CA LYS A 124 9.19 9.61 8.64
C LYS A 124 8.58 8.69 9.70
N THR A 125 7.31 8.31 9.55
CA THR A 125 6.70 7.29 10.41
C THR A 125 7.16 5.92 9.93
N VAL A 126 7.99 5.24 10.72
CA VAL A 126 8.44 3.87 10.41
C VAL A 126 7.55 2.87 11.13
N GLU A 127 6.91 1.99 10.36
CA GLU A 127 6.22 0.81 10.90
C GLU A 127 6.99 -0.45 10.54
N VAL A 128 7.23 -1.31 11.53
CA VAL A 128 7.77 -2.64 11.36
C VAL A 128 6.66 -3.65 11.65
N ILE A 129 6.27 -4.41 10.63
CA ILE A 129 5.38 -5.56 10.78
C ILE A 129 6.17 -6.85 10.52
N GLN A 130 5.92 -7.88 11.32
CA GLN A 130 6.60 -9.16 11.22
C GLN A 130 5.61 -10.31 11.40
N ASP A 131 5.66 -11.28 10.50
CA ASP A 131 4.95 -12.55 10.61
C ASP A 131 5.73 -13.63 9.85
N ARG A 132 5.75 -14.88 10.35
CA ARG A 132 6.30 -16.08 9.67
C ARG A 132 7.56 -15.84 8.84
N ASN A 133 8.60 -15.29 9.47
CA ASN A 133 9.93 -14.98 8.90
C ASN A 133 9.96 -13.91 7.81
N ILE A 134 8.92 -13.08 7.70
CA ILE A 134 8.90 -11.90 6.83
C ILE A 134 8.78 -10.66 7.69
N ARG A 135 9.56 -9.62 7.35
CA ARG A 135 9.50 -8.29 7.94
C ARG A 135 9.23 -7.27 6.84
N ALA A 136 8.33 -6.33 7.10
CA ALA A 136 8.22 -5.14 6.28
C ALA A 136 8.51 -3.87 7.09
N GLU A 137 9.25 -2.95 6.49
CA GLU A 137 9.48 -1.60 7.01
C GLU A 137 8.78 -0.60 6.11
N ILE A 138 7.92 0.23 6.69
CA ILE A 138 7.07 1.14 5.94
C ILE A 138 7.31 2.56 6.42
N LEU A 139 7.50 3.49 5.49
CA LEU A 139 7.81 4.89 5.74
C LEU A 139 6.90 5.77 4.90
N MET A 140 6.24 6.75 5.52
CA MET A 140 5.43 7.73 4.78
C MET A 140 5.79 9.17 5.17
N THR A 141 5.69 10.10 4.22
CA THR A 141 5.83 11.55 4.45
C THR A 141 4.46 12.25 4.56
N GLU A 142 4.41 13.39 5.25
CA GLU A 142 3.18 14.12 5.58
C GLU A 142 2.78 15.19 4.55
N GLU A 143 3.57 15.39 3.50
CA GLU A 143 3.31 16.41 2.49
C GLU A 143 2.11 16.05 1.60
N GLU A 144 1.44 17.06 1.02
CA GLU A 144 0.37 16.85 0.01
C GLU A 144 0.84 16.02 -1.19
N ASN A 145 2.15 16.08 -1.49
CA ASN A 145 2.88 15.18 -2.37
C ASN A 145 3.68 14.18 -1.54
N SER A 146 2.99 13.17 -1.01
CA SER A 146 3.58 12.20 -0.11
C SER A 146 4.53 11.25 -0.84
N ILE A 147 5.43 10.63 -0.08
CA ILE A 147 6.20 9.46 -0.49
C ILE A 147 5.91 8.35 0.51
N LEU A 148 5.49 7.18 0.03
CA LEU A 148 5.36 5.95 0.80
C LEU A 148 6.44 4.97 0.34
N ILE A 149 7.32 4.53 1.22
CA ILE A 149 8.37 3.56 0.93
C ILE A 149 8.10 2.31 1.76
N ILE A 150 8.06 1.15 1.10
CA ILE A 150 7.90 -0.15 1.72
C ILE A 150 9.10 -1.01 1.36
N HIS A 151 9.80 -1.53 2.35
CA HIS A 151 10.83 -2.53 2.18
C HIS A 151 10.37 -3.85 2.78
N ILE A 152 10.63 -4.97 2.08
CA ILE A 152 10.19 -6.31 2.52
C ILE A 152 11.40 -7.23 2.54
N TYR A 153 11.64 -7.89 3.68
CA TYR A 153 12.81 -8.72 3.95
C TYR A 153 12.41 -10.08 4.53
N ALA A 154 13.25 -11.08 4.32
CA ALA A 154 13.25 -12.27 5.15
C ALA A 154 13.89 -11.90 6.51
N VAL A 155 13.32 -12.41 7.59
CA VAL A 155 13.88 -12.30 8.96
C VAL A 155 14.96 -13.34 9.15
#